data_AF-A0A7W0CTX5-F1
#
_entry.id   AF-A0A7W0CTX5-F1
#
_cell.length_a   1.000
_cell.length_b   1.000
_cell.length_c   1.000
_cell.angle_alpha   90.00
_cell.angle_beta   90.00
_cell.angle_gamma   90.00
#
_symmetry.space_group_name_H-M   'P 1'
#
loop_
_entity.id
_entity.type
_entity.pdbx_description
1 polymer ?
#
loop_
_entity_poly.entity_id
_entity_poly.type
_entity_poly.pdbx_seq_one_letter_code
_entity_poly.pdbx_strand_id
1 'polypeptide(L)'
;MRSDLVRAAELIVSSSRLKELQECSALLRKTRQRAEEIVTHAKRVLADAEREGDVERIMTCASQYEQARAAYCRVVNAYITLCRRINQERQELLRDCQEQPDGLVSGHA
;
A
#
# COMPACT_ATOMS: atom_id res chain seq x y z
N MET A 1 0.12 21.06 -29.19
CA MET A 1 -1.21 21.02 -28.56
C MET A 1 -1.65 19.56 -28.47
N ARG A 2 -1.70 18.96 -27.28
CA ARG A 2 -2.45 17.71 -27.08
C ARG A 2 -3.92 18.02 -27.37
N SER A 3 -4.63 17.17 -28.12
CA SER A 3 -6.06 17.37 -28.33
C SER A 3 -6.81 17.12 -27.02
N ASP A 4 -7.94 17.81 -26.81
CA ASP A 4 -8.75 17.67 -25.60
C ASP A 4 -9.20 16.22 -25.36
N LEU A 5 -9.36 15.44 -26.45
CA LEU A 5 -9.64 14.00 -26.41
C LEU A 5 -8.49 13.20 -25.78
N VAL A 6 -7.24 13.50 -26.15
CA VAL A 6 -6.06 12.82 -25.56
C VAL A 6 -5.96 13.14 -24.08
N ARG A 7 -6.19 14.41 -23.69
CA ARG A 7 -6.17 14.82 -22.29
C ARG A 7 -7.29 14.16 -21.47
N ALA A 8 -8.51 14.08 -22.01
CA ALA A 8 -9.61 13.39 -21.36
C ALA A 8 -9.33 11.89 -21.17
N ALA A 9 -8.72 11.24 -22.17
CA ALA A 9 -8.29 9.85 -22.07
C ALA A 9 -7.21 9.65 -20.99
N GLU A 10 -6.22 10.55 -20.91
CA GLU A 10 -5.17 10.53 -19.88
C GLU A 10 -5.75 10.65 -18.45
N LEU A 11 -6.76 11.50 -18.25
CA LEU A 11 -7.48 11.64 -16.97
C LEU A 11 -8.26 10.37 -16.59
N ILE A 12 -8.95 9.74 -17.56
CA ILE A 12 -9.68 8.50 -17.34
C ILE A 12 -8.73 7.37 -16.94
N VAL A 13 -7.61 7.24 -17.66
CA VAL A 13 -6.59 6.23 -17.35
C VAL A 13 -5.98 6.46 -15.97
N SER A 14 -5.60 7.69 -15.66
CA SER A 14 -4.93 8.03 -14.39
C SER A 14 -5.87 7.89 -13.18
N SER A 15 -7.14 8.27 -13.31
CA SER A 15 -8.15 8.07 -12.26
C SER A 15 -8.47 6.59 -12.03
N SER A 16 -8.52 5.78 -13.09
CA SER A 16 -8.71 4.32 -12.99
C SER A 16 -7.52 3.66 -12.30
N ARG A 17 -6.29 4.01 -12.69
CA ARG A 17 -5.06 3.55 -12.03
C ARG A 17 -5.02 3.93 -10.56
N LEU A 18 -5.41 5.16 -10.20
CA LEU A 18 -5.47 5.59 -8.81
C LEU A 18 -6.48 4.75 -8.00
N LYS A 19 -7.64 4.42 -8.58
CA LYS A 19 -8.64 3.57 -7.94
C LYS A 19 -8.09 2.16 -7.68
N GLU A 20 -7.45 1.54 -8.68
CA GLU A 20 -6.84 0.21 -8.53
C GLU A 20 -5.78 0.19 -7.41
N LEU A 21 -4.90 1.20 -7.37
CA LEU A 21 -3.90 1.31 -6.31
C LEU A 21 -4.54 1.45 -4.92
N GLN A 22 -5.66 2.19 -4.81
CA GLN A 22 -6.40 2.32 -3.56
C GLN A 22 -7.02 0.98 -3.12
N GLU A 23 -7.60 0.22 -4.05
CA GLU A 23 -8.14 -1.12 -3.78
C GLU A 23 -7.04 -2.09 -3.33
N CYS A 24 -5.90 -2.11 -4.03
CA CYS A 24 -4.72 -2.87 -3.61
C CYS A 24 -4.24 -2.46 -2.20
N SER A 25 -4.30 -1.17 -1.86
CA SER A 25 -3.88 -0.68 -0.54
C SER A 25 -4.82 -1.13 0.57
N ALA A 26 -6.12 -1.23 0.28
CA ALA A 26 -7.10 -1.75 1.22
C ALA A 26 -6.86 -3.24 1.47
N LEU A 27 -6.55 -4.02 0.42
CA LEU A 27 -6.18 -5.42 0.56
C LEU A 27 -4.89 -5.59 1.38
N LEU A 28 -3.82 -4.85 1.05
CA LEU A 28 -2.56 -4.91 1.78
C LEU A 28 -2.71 -4.51 3.24
N ARG A 29 -3.61 -3.57 3.57
CA ARG A 29 -3.89 -3.22 4.98
C ARG A 29 -4.45 -4.41 5.75
N LYS A 30 -5.38 -5.16 5.16
CA LYS A 30 -5.93 -6.40 5.76
C LYS A 30 -4.84 -7.47 5.88
N THR A 31 -4.03 -7.66 4.84
CA THR A 31 -2.90 -8.61 4.88
C THR A 31 -1.87 -8.23 5.94
N ARG A 32 -1.57 -6.94 6.11
CA ARG A 32 -0.67 -6.42 7.14
C ARG A 32 -1.20 -6.74 8.53
N GLN A 33 -2.48 -6.46 8.78
CA GLN A 33 -3.12 -6.78 10.06
C GLN A 33 -3.04 -8.29 10.35
N ARG A 34 -3.35 -9.13 9.35
CA ARG A 34 -3.25 -10.57 9.51
C ARG A 34 -1.82 -11.05 9.79
N ALA A 35 -0.84 -10.50 9.10
CA ALA A 35 0.57 -10.83 9.35
C ALA A 35 1.02 -10.38 10.76
N GLU A 36 0.53 -9.25 11.25
CA GLU A 36 0.78 -8.76 12.61
C GLU A 36 0.21 -9.71 13.69
N GLU A 37 -1.00 -10.22 13.48
CA GLU A 37 -1.62 -11.23 14.34
C GLU A 37 -0.77 -12.51 14.38
N ILE A 38 -0.27 -12.98 13.22
CA ILE A 38 0.56 -14.18 13.13
C ILE A 38 1.88 -13.99 13.88
N VAL A 39 2.56 -12.86 13.70
CA VAL A 39 3.81 -12.53 14.43
C VAL A 39 3.55 -12.49 15.93
N THR A 40 2.45 -11.86 16.35
CA THR A 40 2.06 -11.77 17.76
C THR A 40 1.80 -13.15 18.35
N HIS A 41 1.11 -14.02 17.61
CA HIS A 41 0.85 -15.39 18.02
C HIS A 41 2.14 -16.21 18.11
N ALA A 42 2.99 -16.18 17.08
CA ALA A 42 4.27 -16.90 17.07
C ALA A 42 5.18 -16.48 18.24
N LYS A 43 5.19 -15.17 18.58
CA LYS A 43 5.92 -14.66 19.75
C LYS A 43 5.40 -15.24 21.07
N ARG A 44 4.08 -15.39 21.22
CA ARG A 44 3.48 -16.00 22.42
C ARG A 44 3.85 -17.47 22.53
N VAL A 45 3.72 -18.22 21.43
CA VAL A 45 4.06 -19.65 21.41
C VAL A 45 5.53 -19.88 21.73
N LEU A 46 6.43 -19.03 21.23
CA LEU A 46 7.85 -19.07 21.60
C LEU A 46 8.05 -18.81 23.10
N ALA A 47 7.44 -17.77 23.66
CA ALA A 47 7.55 -17.45 25.08
C ALA A 47 7.00 -18.58 25.99
N ASP A 48 5.98 -19.30 25.53
CA ASP A 48 5.45 -20.46 26.25
C ASP A 48 6.42 -21.64 26.20
N ALA A 49 7.04 -21.92 25.04
CA ALA A 49 8.09 -22.94 24.93
C ALA A 49 9.32 -22.61 25.80
N GLU A 50 9.72 -21.34 25.85
CA GLU A 50 10.82 -20.85 26.71
C GLU A 50 10.51 -21.08 28.20
N ARG A 51 9.25 -20.89 28.61
CA ARG A 51 8.81 -21.11 29.99
C ARG A 51 8.80 -22.59 30.38
N GLU A 52 8.45 -23.46 29.42
CA GLU A 52 8.42 -24.91 29.61
C GLU A 52 9.81 -25.55 29.57
N GLY A 53 10.82 -24.85 29.05
CA GLY A 53 12.22 -25.31 29.01
C GLY A 53 12.50 -26.37 27.94
N ASP A 54 11.58 -26.57 27.00
CA ASP A 54 11.72 -27.53 25.91
C ASP A 54 12.60 -26.93 24.79
N VAL A 55 13.88 -27.32 24.78
CA VAL A 55 14.89 -26.77 23.85
C VAL A 55 14.54 -27.02 22.39
N GLU A 56 14.02 -28.19 22.04
CA GLU A 56 13.67 -28.53 20.65
C GLU A 56 12.49 -27.68 20.17
N ARG A 57 11.48 -27.54 21.03
CA ARG A 57 10.32 -26.70 20.75
C ARG A 57 10.68 -25.22 20.68
N ILE A 58 11.56 -24.74 21.55
CA ILE A 58 12.08 -23.36 21.51
C ILE A 58 12.73 -23.08 20.15
N MET A 59 13.64 -23.95 19.68
CA MET A 59 14.31 -23.78 18.40
C MET A 59 13.32 -23.72 17.23
N THR A 60 12.33 -24.62 17.24
CA THR A 60 11.28 -24.67 16.22
C THR A 60 10.43 -23.40 16.22
N CYS A 61 9.97 -22.97 17.40
CA CYS A 61 9.16 -21.76 17.55
C CYS A 61 9.94 -20.48 17.20
N ALA A 62 11.24 -20.43 17.52
CA ALA A 62 12.10 -19.30 17.16
C ALA A 62 12.24 -19.15 15.64
N SER A 63 12.45 -20.27 14.93
CA SER A 63 12.48 -20.28 13.46
C SER A 63 11.16 -19.81 12.86
N GLN A 64 10.03 -20.31 13.37
CA GLN A 64 8.69 -19.90 12.90
C GLN A 64 8.42 -18.42 13.18
N TYR A 65 8.85 -17.91 14.34
CA TYR A 65 8.72 -16.50 14.69
C TYR A 65 9.50 -15.60 13.73
N GLU A 66 10.76 -15.95 13.42
CA GLU A 66 11.55 -15.18 12.46
C GLU A 66 10.97 -15.24 11.04
N GLN A 67 10.45 -16.39 10.60
CA GLN A 67 9.75 -16.50 9.32
C GLN A 67 8.51 -15.61 9.26
N ALA A 68 7.70 -15.61 10.32
CA ALA A 68 6.52 -14.74 10.44
C ALA A 68 6.93 -13.26 10.42
N ARG A 69 7.98 -12.90 11.15
CA ARG A 69 8.51 -11.54 11.22
C ARG A 69 9.03 -11.06 9.86
N ALA A 70 9.80 -11.90 9.16
CA ALA A 70 10.28 -11.60 7.80
C ALA A 70 9.11 -11.40 6.81
N ALA A 71 8.08 -12.25 6.89
CA ALA A 71 6.88 -12.10 6.06
C ALA A 71 6.14 -10.79 6.36
N TYR A 72 5.95 -10.44 7.64
CA TYR A 72 5.35 -9.16 8.04
C TYR A 72 6.14 -7.97 7.50
N CYS A 73 7.47 -7.98 7.62
CA CYS A 73 8.32 -6.93 7.07
C CYS A 73 8.15 -6.76 5.56
N ARG A 74 8.04 -7.85 4.79
CA ARG A 74 7.74 -7.79 3.34
C ARG A 74 6.41 -7.09 3.07
N VAL A 75 5.36 -7.43 3.83
CA VAL A 75 4.03 -6.81 3.66
C VAL A 75 4.06 -5.32 4.01
N VAL A 76 4.73 -4.93 5.09
CA VAL A 76 4.88 -3.52 5.49
C VAL A 76 5.62 -2.73 4.42
N ASN A 77 6.73 -3.27 3.89
CA ASN A 77 7.51 -2.61 2.83
C ASN A 77 6.69 -2.44 1.54
N ALA A 78 5.91 -3.46 1.16
CA ALA A 78 4.99 -3.39 0.03
C ALA A 78 3.91 -2.30 0.25
N TYR A 79 3.31 -2.24 1.44
CA TYR A 79 2.31 -1.23 1.78
C TYR A 79 2.88 0.20 1.71
N ILE A 80 4.07 0.43 2.26
CA ILE A 80 4.74 1.75 2.21
C ILE A 80 5.00 2.16 0.75
N THR A 81 5.51 1.22 -0.06
CA THR A 81 5.78 1.46 -1.48
C THR A 81 4.50 1.84 -2.23
N LEU A 82 3.40 1.12 -1.97
CA LEU A 82 2.12 1.40 -2.59
C LEU A 82 1.54 2.75 -2.16
N CYS A 83 1.63 3.12 -0.88
CA CYS A 83 1.20 4.42 -0.39
C CYS A 83 1.98 5.57 -1.05
N ARG A 84 3.29 5.41 -1.25
CA ARG A 84 4.11 6.38 -1.98
C ARG A 84 3.62 6.54 -3.42
N ARG A 85 3.32 5.42 -4.11
CA ARG A 85 2.80 5.45 -5.47
C ARG A 85 1.45 6.15 -5.55
N ILE A 86 0.52 5.84 -4.64
CA ILE A 86 -0.79 6.53 -4.56
C ILE A 86 -0.62 8.04 -4.42
N ASN A 87 0.31 8.48 -3.58
CA ASN A 87 0.56 9.91 -3.39
C ASN A 87 1.15 10.57 -4.64
N GLN A 88 2.06 9.90 -5.36
CA GLN A 88 2.59 10.39 -6.64
C GLN A 88 1.48 10.54 -7.67
N GLU A 89 0.64 9.52 -7.84
CA GLU A 89 -0.49 9.53 -8.78
C GLU A 89 -1.50 10.64 -8.47
N ARG A 90 -1.77 10.88 -7.18
CA ARG A 90 -2.61 12.02 -6.76
C ARG A 90 -2.00 13.36 -7.12
N GLN A 91 -0.68 13.52 -6.94
CA GLN A 91 0.02 14.76 -7.29
C GLN A 91 0.06 15.00 -8.80
N GLU A 92 0.26 13.95 -9.60
CA GLU A 92 0.19 14.01 -11.06
C GLU A 92 -1.21 14.46 -11.52
N LEU A 93 -2.27 13.82 -11.01
CA LEU A 93 -3.65 14.22 -11.30
C LEU A 93 -3.98 15.66 -10.90
N LEU A 94 -3.49 16.11 -9.74
CA LEU A 94 -3.71 17.50 -9.29
C LEU A 94 -3.03 18.51 -10.21
N ARG A 95 -1.82 18.21 -10.71
CA ARG A 95 -1.11 19.09 -11.66
C ARG A 95 -1.86 19.18 -12.99
N ASP A 96 -2.30 18.04 -13.52
CA ASP A 96 -3.06 17.99 -14.78
C ASP A 96 -4.39 18.76 -14.71
N CYS A 97 -5.01 18.80 -13.52
CA CYS A 97 -6.21 19.61 -13.27
C CYS A 97 -5.91 21.10 -13.05
N GLN A 98 -4.75 21.47 -12.49
CA GLN A 98 -4.34 22.86 -12.22
C GLN A 98 -3.79 23.58 -13.47
N GLU A 99 -3.34 22.84 -14.48
CA GLU A 99 -3.02 23.40 -15.81
C GLU A 99 -4.26 23.80 -16.63
N GLN A 100 -5.43 23.94 -15.99
CA GLN A 100 -6.57 24.70 -16.50
C GLN A 100 -6.30 26.20 -16.31
N PRO A 101 -5.96 26.98 -17.36
CA PRO A 101 -6.18 28.40 -17.28
C PRO A 101 -7.69 28.65 -17.29
N ASP A 102 -8.19 29.38 -16.28
CA ASP A 102 -9.43 30.13 -16.36
C ASP A 102 -9.38 30.99 -17.63
N GLY A 103 -9.93 30.46 -18.72
CA GLY A 103 -9.78 30.99 -20.06
C GLY A 103 -11.11 31.11 -20.79
N LEU A 104 -12.20 31.41 -20.09
CA LEU A 104 -13.48 31.77 -20.69
C LEU A 104 -14.20 32.85 -19.89
N VAL A 105 -13.59 34.02 -19.75
CA VAL A 105 -14.33 35.29 -19.70
C VAL A 105 -13.59 36.32 -20.55
N SER A 106 -13.80 36.29 -21.86
CA SER A 106 -13.61 37.47 -22.70
C SER A 106 -14.84 37.60 -23.57
N GLY A 107 -15.57 38.69 -23.36
CA GLY A 107 -16.87 38.95 -23.92
C GLY A 107 -16.89 39.01 -25.43
N HIS A 108 -18.08 38.83 -25.99
CA HIS A 108 -18.50 39.48 -27.22
C HIS A 108 -19.82 40.20 -26.93
N ALA A 109 -19.73 41.51 -27.16
CA ALA A 109 -20.74 42.54 -27.44
C ALA A 109 -22.22 42.14 -27.42
#